data_AF-A0A2M7DHP8-F1
#
_entry.id   AF-A0A2M7DHP8-F1
#
_cell.length_a   1.000
_cell.length_b   1.000
_cell.length_c   1.000
_cell.angle_alpha   90.00
_cell.angle_beta   90.00
_cell.angle_gamma   90.00
#
_symmetry.space_group_name_H-M   'P 1'
#
loop_
_entity.id
_entity.type
_entity.pdbx_description
1 polymer ?
#
loop_
_entity_poly.entity_id
_entity_poly.type
_entity_poly.pdbx_seq_one_letter_code
_entity_poly.pdbx_strand_id
1 'polypeptide(L)'
;MNTTDFTYLLHNPNKITKKQLGDLEKLVPAFPYFQAARALYLKALKNENSYLYNQELKKTAAYTTDRSVLFEYITSPSFLLDEKKLEPIEKASLEEVQKAKAILDPALFERKPILEKELSAEAILEVNRPLPFTKNDAHSFVEWLKLTSAKPIERSLNIEDKENIREEKFKLIDKFIQENPKIDPKIPTTTDNLAKPFSQASDTLMTETLAKVYVQQNNYKKAIQAYKILILKNPEKSGYFADQIRAIHKIQENNKQV
;
A
#
# COMPACT_ATOMS: atom_id res chain seq x y z
N MET A 1 -27.68 -21.69 -5.08
CA MET A 1 -28.36 -20.42 -5.36
C MET A 1 -29.23 -20.56 -6.60
N ASN A 2 -30.44 -20.01 -6.60
CA ASN A 2 -31.32 -20.01 -7.78
C ASN A 2 -30.98 -18.84 -8.74
N THR A 3 -31.41 -18.92 -9.99
CA THR A 3 -31.22 -17.88 -11.01
C THR A 3 -31.99 -16.60 -10.68
N THR A 4 -33.23 -16.73 -10.16
CA THR A 4 -34.06 -15.61 -9.70
C THR A 4 -33.39 -14.87 -8.54
N ASP A 5 -32.85 -15.62 -7.59
CA ASP A 5 -32.18 -15.08 -6.41
C ASP A 5 -30.92 -14.32 -6.81
N PHE A 6 -30.13 -14.90 -7.72
CA PHE A 6 -28.93 -14.22 -8.22
C PHE A 6 -29.27 -12.93 -8.95
N THR A 7 -30.28 -12.97 -9.82
CA THR A 7 -30.73 -11.79 -10.57
C THR A 7 -31.21 -10.69 -9.63
N TYR A 8 -31.96 -11.04 -8.59
CA TYR A 8 -32.37 -10.10 -7.55
C TYR A 8 -31.16 -9.46 -6.83
N LEU A 9 -30.14 -10.25 -6.52
CA LEU A 9 -28.91 -9.75 -5.88
C LEU A 9 -28.12 -8.82 -6.79
N LEU A 10 -28.08 -9.07 -8.11
CA LEU A 10 -27.43 -8.16 -9.06
C LEU A 10 -28.07 -6.77 -9.06
N HIS A 11 -29.39 -6.70 -8.92
CA HIS A 11 -30.11 -5.43 -8.78
C HIS A 11 -29.98 -4.82 -7.38
N ASN A 12 -29.81 -5.65 -6.34
CA ASN A 12 -29.77 -5.23 -4.94
C ASN A 12 -28.51 -5.74 -4.21
N PRO A 13 -27.30 -5.30 -4.62
CA PRO A 13 -26.04 -5.84 -4.11
C PRO A 13 -25.78 -5.52 -2.63
N ASN A 14 -26.55 -4.61 -2.02
CA ASN A 14 -26.42 -4.24 -0.60
C ASN A 14 -27.18 -5.19 0.34
N LYS A 15 -28.15 -5.96 -0.16
CA LYS A 15 -29.07 -6.78 0.66
C LYS A 15 -28.68 -8.26 0.71
N ILE A 16 -27.38 -8.55 0.72
CA ILE A 16 -26.87 -9.93 0.73
C ILE A 16 -26.95 -10.50 2.15
N THR A 17 -27.67 -11.61 2.31
CA THR A 17 -27.82 -12.32 3.58
C THR A 17 -26.69 -13.34 3.79
N LYS A 18 -26.35 -13.68 5.04
CA LYS A 18 -25.33 -14.71 5.38
C LYS A 18 -25.53 -16.06 4.66
N LYS A 19 -26.78 -16.50 4.49
CA LYS A 19 -27.09 -17.73 3.73
C LYS A 19 -26.69 -17.61 2.26
N GLN A 20 -26.99 -16.46 1.65
CA GLN A 20 -26.64 -16.18 0.25
C GLN A 20 -25.13 -16.01 0.08
N LEU A 21 -24.43 -15.48 1.09
CA LEU A 21 -22.96 -15.45 1.10
C LEU A 21 -22.37 -16.86 1.04
N GLY A 22 -22.87 -17.81 1.84
CA GLY A 22 -22.44 -19.21 1.79
C GLY A 22 -22.75 -19.90 0.44
N ASP A 23 -23.85 -19.51 -0.21
CA ASP A 23 -24.15 -19.98 -1.56
C ASP A 23 -23.20 -19.41 -2.62
N LEU A 24 -22.83 -18.13 -2.51
CA LEU A 24 -21.84 -17.47 -3.38
C LEU A 24 -20.44 -18.06 -3.20
N GLU A 25 -20.06 -18.37 -1.97
CA GLU A 25 -18.78 -19.00 -1.64
C GLU A 25 -18.63 -20.37 -2.33
N LYS A 26 -19.72 -21.12 -2.50
CA LYS A 26 -19.72 -22.38 -3.27
C LYS A 26 -19.77 -22.16 -4.78
N LEU A 27 -20.44 -21.10 -5.23
CA LEU A 27 -20.67 -20.82 -6.64
C LEU A 27 -19.43 -20.26 -7.35
N VAL A 28 -18.66 -19.40 -6.69
CA VAL A 28 -17.42 -18.81 -7.22
C VAL A 28 -16.35 -19.85 -7.62
N PRO A 29 -16.03 -20.88 -6.79
CA PRO A 29 -15.09 -21.92 -7.18
C PRO A 29 -15.69 -22.89 -8.21
N ALA A 30 -17.01 -23.12 -8.20
CA ALA A 30 -17.66 -23.97 -9.20
C ALA A 30 -17.65 -23.34 -10.60
N PHE A 31 -17.73 -22.00 -10.69
CA PHE A 31 -17.69 -21.25 -11.94
C PHE A 31 -16.63 -20.14 -11.91
N PRO A 32 -15.33 -20.47 -12.05
CA PRO A 32 -14.25 -19.52 -11.81
C PRO A 32 -14.23 -18.29 -12.71
N TYR A 33 -14.80 -18.36 -13.91
CA TYR A 33 -14.82 -17.25 -14.87
C TYR A 33 -16.10 -16.42 -14.79
N PHE A 34 -16.99 -16.71 -13.84
CA PHE A 34 -18.24 -15.96 -13.68
C PHE A 34 -18.01 -14.63 -12.94
N GLN A 35 -17.61 -13.61 -13.70
CA GLN A 35 -17.20 -12.31 -13.19
C GLN A 35 -18.27 -11.63 -12.31
N ALA A 36 -19.54 -11.69 -12.72
CA ALA A 36 -20.65 -11.09 -11.97
C ALA A 36 -20.80 -11.73 -10.58
N ALA A 37 -20.67 -13.04 -10.46
CA ALA A 37 -20.72 -13.73 -9.17
C ALA A 37 -19.53 -13.36 -8.28
N ARG A 38 -18.32 -13.23 -8.86
CA ARG A 38 -17.15 -12.77 -8.11
C ARG A 38 -17.31 -11.35 -7.59
N ALA A 39 -17.79 -10.43 -8.42
CA ALA A 39 -18.04 -9.04 -8.02
C ALA A 39 -19.07 -8.97 -6.88
N LEU A 40 -20.14 -9.77 -6.97
CA LEU A 40 -21.18 -9.83 -5.94
C LEU A 40 -20.69 -10.46 -4.64
N TYR A 41 -19.90 -11.53 -4.71
CA TYR A 41 -19.23 -12.13 -3.56
C TYR A 41 -18.25 -11.15 -2.90
N LEU A 42 -17.49 -10.40 -3.70
CA LEU A 42 -16.56 -9.39 -3.21
C LEU A 42 -17.30 -8.26 -2.47
N LYS A 43 -18.44 -7.80 -2.97
CA LYS A 43 -19.31 -6.84 -2.28
C LYS A 43 -19.84 -7.42 -0.96
N ALA A 44 -20.26 -8.68 -0.95
CA ALA A 44 -20.73 -9.35 0.27
C ALA A 44 -19.64 -9.41 1.35
N LEU A 45 -18.40 -9.79 0.98
CA LEU A 45 -17.24 -9.81 1.88
C LEU A 45 -16.89 -8.41 2.40
N LYS A 46 -17.07 -7.38 1.57
CA LYS A 46 -16.85 -5.98 1.97
C LYS A 46 -17.85 -5.54 3.04
N ASN A 47 -19.14 -5.81 2.85
CA ASN A 47 -20.20 -5.47 3.80
C ASN A 47 -19.99 -6.15 5.17
N GLU A 48 -19.46 -7.37 5.18
CA GLU A 48 -19.12 -8.09 6.42
C GLU A 48 -17.79 -7.66 7.03
N ASN A 49 -16.99 -6.81 6.35
CA ASN A 49 -15.61 -6.50 6.71
C ASN A 49 -14.75 -7.75 6.92
N SER A 50 -14.96 -8.78 6.09
CA SER A 50 -14.27 -10.06 6.19
C SER A 50 -12.78 -9.92 5.85
N TYR A 51 -11.93 -10.62 6.62
CA TYR A 51 -10.49 -10.69 6.38
C TYR A 51 -10.14 -11.33 5.02
N LEU A 52 -11.03 -12.14 4.47
CA LEU A 52 -10.86 -12.81 3.17
C LEU A 52 -11.00 -11.83 1.99
N TYR A 53 -11.58 -10.65 2.20
CA TYR A 53 -11.85 -9.67 1.15
C TYR A 53 -10.62 -9.38 0.28
N ASN A 54 -9.47 -9.10 0.91
CA ASN A 54 -8.26 -8.74 0.17
C ASN A 54 -7.72 -9.90 -0.67
N GLN A 55 -7.85 -11.13 -0.17
CA GLN A 55 -7.44 -12.33 -0.90
C GLN A 55 -8.35 -12.55 -2.12
N GLU A 56 -9.66 -12.43 -1.92
CA GLU A 56 -10.65 -12.59 -3.00
C GLU A 56 -10.64 -11.45 -4.00
N LEU A 57 -10.29 -10.23 -3.59
CA LEU A 57 -10.04 -9.10 -4.49
C LEU A 57 -8.92 -9.41 -5.47
N LYS A 58 -7.79 -9.96 -4.98
CA LYS A 58 -6.65 -10.35 -5.81
C LYS A 58 -7.03 -11.43 -6.82
N LYS A 59 -7.76 -12.45 -6.37
CA LYS A 59 -8.26 -13.51 -7.26
C LYS A 59 -9.22 -12.93 -8.30
N THR A 60 -10.18 -12.13 -7.88
CA THR A 60 -11.16 -11.50 -8.78
C THR A 60 -10.45 -10.65 -9.84
N ALA A 61 -9.46 -9.84 -9.46
CA ALA A 61 -8.66 -9.07 -10.40
C ALA A 61 -7.86 -9.91 -11.41
N ALA A 62 -7.59 -11.19 -11.12
CA ALA A 62 -6.96 -12.12 -12.05
C ALA A 62 -7.97 -12.76 -13.02
N TYR A 63 -9.22 -12.96 -12.58
CA TYR A 63 -10.30 -13.55 -13.39
C TYR A 63 -11.14 -12.50 -14.15
N THR A 64 -11.00 -11.21 -13.84
CA THR A 64 -11.65 -10.13 -14.59
C THR A 64 -10.86 -9.81 -15.86
N THR A 65 -11.58 -9.61 -16.97
CA THR A 65 -11.04 -9.24 -18.28
C THR A 65 -10.47 -7.83 -18.29
N ASP A 66 -11.21 -6.86 -17.74
CA ASP A 66 -10.74 -5.48 -17.57
C ASP A 66 -10.69 -5.10 -16.08
N ARG A 67 -9.47 -4.84 -15.59
CA ARG A 67 -9.24 -4.41 -14.21
C ARG A 67 -9.72 -3.00 -13.94
N SER A 68 -9.85 -2.17 -14.97
CA SER A 68 -10.38 -0.80 -14.89
C SER A 68 -11.84 -0.82 -14.47
N VAL A 69 -12.64 -1.73 -15.05
CA VAL A 69 -14.05 -1.92 -14.68
C VAL A 69 -14.19 -2.41 -13.24
N LEU A 70 -13.34 -3.35 -12.81
CA LEU A 70 -13.33 -3.79 -11.41
C LEU A 70 -12.96 -2.65 -10.47
N PHE A 71 -11.94 -1.84 -10.82
CA PHE A 71 -11.53 -0.69 -10.04
C PHE A 71 -12.66 0.35 -9.93
N GLU A 72 -13.27 0.73 -11.05
CA GLU A 72 -14.41 1.64 -11.09
C GLU A 72 -15.56 1.12 -10.20
N TYR A 73 -15.84 -0.19 -10.26
CA TYR A 73 -16.85 -0.82 -9.42
C TYR A 73 -16.52 -0.73 -7.92
N ILE A 74 -15.34 -1.15 -7.47
CA ILE A 74 -14.99 -1.15 -6.04
C ILE A 74 -14.84 0.27 -5.46
N THR A 75 -14.58 1.26 -6.31
CA THR A 75 -14.46 2.67 -5.93
C THR A 75 -15.78 3.43 -6.11
N SER A 76 -16.81 2.78 -6.65
CA SER A 76 -18.13 3.41 -6.82
C SER A 76 -18.77 3.72 -5.46
N PRO A 77 -19.55 4.82 -5.34
CA PRO A 77 -20.29 5.13 -4.12
C PRO A 77 -21.22 3.99 -3.70
N SER A 78 -21.89 3.35 -4.66
CA SER A 78 -22.75 2.17 -4.44
C SER A 78 -22.01 1.00 -3.76
N PHE A 79 -20.72 0.83 -4.06
CA PHE A 79 -19.91 -0.21 -3.46
C PHE A 79 -19.45 0.16 -2.05
N LEU A 80 -19.16 1.43 -1.78
CA LEU A 80 -18.67 1.92 -0.49
C LEU A 80 -19.78 2.21 0.53
N LEU A 81 -21.02 2.38 0.09
CA LEU A 81 -22.17 2.58 0.98
C LEU A 81 -22.38 1.33 1.86
N ASP A 82 -21.95 1.45 3.11
CA ASP A 82 -22.33 0.57 4.22
C ASP A 82 -23.60 1.17 4.86
N GLU A 83 -24.77 0.54 4.66
CA GLU A 83 -25.99 0.93 5.39
C GLU A 83 -25.83 0.76 6.92
N LYS A 84 -24.79 0.05 7.37
CA LYS A 84 -24.55 -0.29 8.78
C LYS A 84 -23.94 0.86 9.62
N LYS A 85 -23.84 2.08 9.09
CA LYS A 85 -23.24 3.24 9.78
C LYS A 85 -24.19 4.41 10.04
N LEU A 86 -25.50 4.18 10.02
CA LEU A 86 -26.50 5.13 10.52
C LEU A 86 -27.10 4.60 11.82
N GLU A 87 -26.33 4.66 12.92
CA GLU A 87 -26.95 4.76 14.25
C GLU A 87 -27.62 6.15 14.32
N PRO A 88 -28.87 6.29 14.81
CA PRO A 88 -29.59 7.56 14.83
C PRO A 88 -28.86 8.66 15.63
N ILE A 89 -28.82 9.86 15.05
CA ILE A 89 -28.14 11.08 15.52
C ILE A 89 -28.63 11.58 16.89
N GLU A 90 -29.75 11.06 17.41
CA GLU A 90 -30.37 11.51 18.67
C GLU A 90 -29.54 11.22 19.94
N LYS A 91 -28.61 10.25 19.90
CA LYS A 91 -27.75 9.94 21.07
C LYS A 91 -26.56 10.89 21.24
N ALA A 92 -26.18 11.65 20.20
CA ALA A 92 -25.00 12.50 20.22
C ALA A 92 -25.14 13.74 21.13
N SER A 93 -26.35 14.29 21.25
CA SER A 93 -26.60 15.50 22.05
C SER A 93 -26.47 15.26 23.57
N LEU A 94 -26.83 14.07 24.04
CA LEU A 94 -26.71 13.69 25.45
C LEU A 94 -25.26 13.41 25.85
N GLU A 95 -24.47 12.83 24.93
CA GLU A 95 -23.05 12.57 25.17
C GLU A 95 -22.19 13.84 25.17
N GLU A 96 -22.50 14.83 24.33
CA GLU A 96 -21.77 16.12 24.31
C GLU A 96 -21.96 16.91 25.61
N VAL A 97 -23.18 16.91 26.17
CA VAL A 97 -23.46 17.56 27.46
C VAL A 97 -22.78 16.84 28.62
N GLN A 98 -22.66 15.50 28.56
CA GLN A 98 -21.91 14.73 29.55
C GLN A 98 -20.39 14.93 29.42
N LYS A 99 -19.87 15.04 28.19
CA LYS A 99 -18.46 15.39 27.93
C LYS A 99 -18.11 16.79 28.42
N ALA A 100 -18.99 17.77 28.22
CA ALA A 100 -18.80 19.14 28.71
C ALA A 100 -18.72 19.21 30.25
N LYS A 101 -19.53 18.41 30.95
CA LYS A 101 -19.49 18.29 32.42
C LYS A 101 -18.23 17.57 32.91
N ALA A 102 -17.74 16.58 32.17
CA ALA A 102 -16.52 15.84 32.51
C ALA A 102 -15.23 16.66 32.36
N ILE A 103 -15.20 17.68 31.48
CA ILE A 103 -14.03 18.55 31.26
C ILE A 103 -13.75 19.48 32.46
N LEU A 104 -14.77 19.77 33.28
CA LEU A 104 -14.64 20.67 34.44
C LEU A 104 -14.15 19.96 35.71
N ASP A 105 -13.85 18.67 35.63
CA ASP A 105 -13.50 17.84 36.79
C ASP A 105 -12.00 17.96 37.12
N PRO A 106 -11.59 18.43 38.33
CA PRO A 106 -10.18 18.61 38.69
C PRO A 106 -9.36 17.30 38.64
N ALA A 107 -10.03 16.15 38.76
CA ALA A 107 -9.42 14.82 38.68
C ALA A 107 -8.99 14.41 37.26
N LEU A 108 -9.28 15.21 36.22
CA LEU A 108 -8.92 14.92 34.83
C LEU A 108 -7.44 15.21 34.53
N PHE A 109 -6.79 16.03 35.35
CA PHE A 109 -5.35 16.35 35.26
C PHE A 109 -4.48 15.44 36.13
N GLU A 110 -5.08 14.60 36.97
CA GLU A 110 -4.36 13.52 37.63
C GLU A 110 -4.13 12.38 36.63
N ARG A 111 -2.85 12.02 36.45
CA ARG A 111 -2.46 10.92 35.56
C ARG A 111 -3.00 9.61 36.15
N LYS A 112 -4.22 9.21 35.77
CA LYS A 112 -4.74 7.87 36.06
C LYS A 112 -3.69 6.84 35.62
N PRO A 113 -3.29 5.88 36.47
CA PRO A 113 -2.51 4.75 36.00
C PRO A 113 -3.32 4.11 34.86
N ILE A 114 -2.68 3.99 33.70
CA ILE A 114 -3.31 3.64 32.44
C ILE A 114 -4.03 2.30 32.62
N LEU A 115 -5.36 2.35 32.73
CA LEU A 115 -6.17 1.18 32.44
C LEU A 115 -6.17 1.09 30.91
N GLU A 116 -5.24 0.30 30.37
CA GLU A 116 -5.20 -0.03 28.96
C GLU A 116 -6.59 -0.57 28.58
N LYS A 117 -7.37 0.23 27.86
CA LYS A 117 -8.44 -0.34 27.05
C LYS A 117 -7.69 -1.10 25.96
N GLU A 118 -7.47 -2.39 26.18
CA GLU A 118 -6.79 -3.29 25.24
C GLU A 118 -7.57 -3.33 23.92
N LEU A 119 -7.34 -2.33 23.05
CA LEU A 119 -7.54 -2.56 21.64
C LEU A 119 -6.52 -3.63 21.26
N SER A 120 -6.98 -4.80 20.83
CA SER A 120 -6.09 -5.91 20.46
C SER A 120 -5.09 -5.40 19.40
N ALA A 121 -3.84 -5.85 19.49
CA ALA A 121 -2.75 -5.35 18.65
C ALA A 121 -3.07 -5.49 17.15
N GLU A 122 -3.87 -6.50 16.80
CA GLU A 122 -4.36 -6.80 15.46
C GLU A 122 -5.32 -5.72 14.94
N ALA A 123 -6.14 -5.13 15.81
CA ALA A 123 -7.06 -4.05 15.45
C ALA A 123 -6.32 -2.73 15.16
N ILE A 124 -5.23 -2.46 15.88
CA ILE A 124 -4.39 -1.27 15.68
C ILE A 124 -3.62 -1.34 14.36
N LEU A 125 -3.14 -2.54 14.01
CA LEU A 125 -2.39 -2.78 12.78
C LEU A 125 -3.28 -2.94 11.54
N GLU A 126 -4.61 -2.97 11.72
CA GLU A 126 -5.61 -3.20 10.67
C GLU A 126 -5.25 -4.39 9.74
N VAL A 127 -4.66 -5.44 10.31
CA VAL A 127 -4.12 -6.56 9.51
C VAL A 127 -5.28 -7.25 8.80
N ASN A 128 -5.16 -7.43 7.48
CA ASN A 128 -6.18 -7.99 6.60
C ASN A 128 -7.48 -7.19 6.45
N ARG A 129 -7.57 -5.97 6.99
CA ARG A 129 -8.70 -5.08 6.72
C ARG A 129 -8.72 -4.67 5.24
N PRO A 130 -9.89 -4.61 4.59
CA PRO A 130 -10.01 -4.07 3.23
C PRO A 130 -9.37 -2.69 3.12
N LEU A 131 -8.39 -2.51 2.22
CA LEU A 131 -7.83 -1.19 1.94
C LEU A 131 -8.90 -0.29 1.31
N PRO A 132 -9.07 0.97 1.76
CA PRO A 132 -9.92 1.92 1.07
C PRO A 132 -9.23 2.38 -0.22
N PHE A 133 -9.96 2.37 -1.32
CA PHE A 133 -9.51 2.93 -2.60
C PHE A 133 -10.31 4.18 -2.90
N THR A 134 -9.64 5.24 -3.32
CA THR A 134 -10.26 6.47 -3.80
C THR A 134 -10.16 6.54 -5.32
N LYS A 135 -11.06 7.31 -5.97
CA LYS A 135 -10.97 7.50 -7.43
C LYS A 135 -9.67 8.16 -7.87
N ASN A 136 -9.02 8.90 -6.96
CA ASN A 136 -7.77 9.59 -7.23
C ASN A 136 -6.55 8.64 -7.21
N ASP A 137 -6.72 7.42 -6.70
CA ASP A 137 -5.68 6.37 -6.72
C ASP A 137 -5.61 5.65 -8.08
N ALA A 138 -6.39 6.09 -9.07
CA ALA A 138 -6.57 5.43 -10.37
C ALA A 138 -5.34 5.45 -11.29
N HIS A 139 -4.25 6.12 -10.92
CA HIS A 139 -3.03 6.10 -11.73
C HIS A 139 -2.46 4.68 -11.74
N SER A 140 -2.85 3.93 -12.77
CA SER A 140 -2.33 2.60 -13.00
C SER A 140 -0.82 2.70 -13.18
N PHE A 141 -0.09 1.67 -12.75
CA PHE A 141 1.36 1.59 -12.97
C PHE A 141 1.75 1.82 -14.44
N VAL A 142 0.87 1.46 -15.38
CA VAL A 142 1.05 1.70 -16.82
C VAL A 142 0.95 3.19 -17.17
N GLU A 143 0.02 3.92 -16.57
CA GLU A 143 -0.06 5.38 -16.72
C GLU A 143 1.15 6.08 -16.12
N TRP A 144 1.61 5.61 -14.96
CA TRP A 144 2.85 6.07 -14.34
C TRP A 144 4.08 5.77 -15.21
N LEU A 145 4.14 4.62 -15.87
CA LEU A 145 5.18 4.30 -16.86
C LEU A 145 5.13 5.19 -18.10
N LYS A 146 3.94 5.63 -18.54
CA LYS A 146 3.81 6.61 -19.64
C LYS A 146 4.39 7.97 -19.22
N LEU A 147 4.10 8.40 -17.98
CA LEU A 147 4.63 9.65 -17.42
C LEU A 147 6.16 9.62 -17.25
N THR A 148 6.75 8.45 -17.00
CA THR A 148 8.21 8.28 -16.89
C THR A 148 8.90 7.93 -18.21
N SER A 149 8.16 7.70 -19.30
CA SER A 149 8.76 7.41 -20.59
C SER A 149 9.53 8.63 -21.10
N ALA A 150 10.85 8.49 -21.21
CA ALA A 150 11.71 9.56 -21.70
C ALA A 150 11.38 9.84 -23.17
N LYS A 151 11.37 11.13 -23.55
CA LYS A 151 11.20 11.53 -24.95
C LYS A 151 12.35 10.92 -25.79
N PRO A 152 12.05 10.30 -26.94
CA PRO A 152 13.09 9.79 -27.83
C PRO A 152 14.06 10.91 -28.21
N ILE A 153 15.36 10.63 -28.10
CA ILE A 153 16.41 11.57 -28.51
C ILE A 153 16.31 11.72 -30.03
N GLU A 154 15.97 12.92 -30.52
CA GLU A 154 16.02 13.25 -31.94
C GLU A 154 17.49 13.27 -32.39
N ARG A 155 17.90 12.24 -33.14
CA ARG A 155 19.27 12.08 -33.67
C ARG A 155 19.39 12.70 -35.07
N SER A 156 18.65 13.75 -35.40
CA SER A 156 18.87 14.55 -36.60
C SER A 156 20.04 15.49 -36.36
N LEU A 157 21.17 15.13 -36.94
CA LEU A 157 22.51 15.66 -36.70
C LEU A 157 22.78 16.91 -37.53
N ASN A 158 23.32 17.96 -36.89
CA ASN A 158 24.34 18.81 -37.52
C ASN A 158 25.62 17.97 -37.63
N ILE A 159 25.97 17.58 -38.85
CA ILE A 159 27.13 16.71 -39.14
C ILE A 159 28.43 17.55 -39.13
N GLU A 160 28.34 18.85 -39.42
CA GLU A 160 29.49 19.77 -39.53
C GLU A 160 30.22 19.99 -38.18
N ASP A 161 29.48 20.08 -37.07
CA ASP A 161 30.08 20.25 -35.74
C ASP A 161 30.86 19.00 -35.27
N LYS A 162 30.49 17.81 -35.76
CA LYS A 162 31.12 16.55 -35.36
C LYS A 162 32.48 16.31 -36.00
N GLU A 163 32.71 16.80 -37.22
CA GLU A 163 34.00 16.64 -37.89
C GLU A 163 35.09 17.48 -37.21
N ASN A 164 34.76 18.71 -36.83
CA ASN A 164 35.71 19.60 -36.13
C ASN A 164 36.11 19.07 -34.74
N ILE A 165 35.13 18.57 -33.97
CA ILE A 165 35.38 17.91 -32.66
C ILE A 165 36.23 16.65 -32.84
N ARG A 166 36.12 15.95 -33.98
CA ARG A 166 36.89 14.74 -34.27
C ARG A 166 38.35 15.09 -34.59
N GLU A 167 38.59 16.13 -35.37
CA GLU A 167 39.94 16.62 -35.67
C GLU A 167 40.69 17.11 -34.43
N GLU A 168 40.01 17.85 -33.54
CA GLU A 168 40.60 18.28 -32.26
C GLU A 168 40.99 17.10 -31.38
N LYS A 169 40.17 16.04 -31.35
CA LYS A 169 40.47 14.81 -30.61
C LYS A 169 41.66 14.07 -31.20
N PHE A 170 41.81 14.04 -32.53
CA PHE A 170 42.98 13.44 -33.17
C PHE A 170 44.27 14.21 -32.84
N LYS A 171 44.24 15.54 -32.81
CA LYS A 171 45.40 16.36 -32.39
C LYS A 171 45.83 16.06 -30.96
N LEU A 172 44.88 15.81 -30.05
CA LEU A 172 45.18 15.44 -28.67
C LEU A 172 45.81 14.04 -28.57
N ILE A 173 45.36 13.11 -29.41
CA ILE A 173 45.94 11.75 -29.52
C ILE A 173 47.38 11.84 -30.05
N ASP A 174 47.62 12.61 -31.11
CA ASP A 174 48.96 12.78 -31.68
C ASP A 174 49.93 13.41 -30.66
N LYS A 175 49.45 14.40 -29.90
CA LYS A 175 50.21 14.99 -28.79
C LYS A 175 50.53 13.96 -27.71
N PHE A 176 49.57 13.10 -27.36
CA PHE A 176 49.79 12.04 -26.37
C PHE A 176 50.81 10.98 -26.83
N ILE A 177 50.76 10.58 -28.10
CA ILE A 177 51.71 9.64 -28.71
C ILE A 177 53.13 10.26 -28.73
N GLN A 178 53.25 11.57 -29.00
CA GLN A 178 54.53 12.28 -28.96
C GLN A 178 55.11 12.39 -27.55
N GLU A 179 54.27 12.72 -26.56
CA GLU A 179 54.70 12.92 -25.18
C GLU A 179 55.06 11.60 -24.45
N ASN A 180 54.65 10.44 -24.99
CA ASN A 180 54.90 9.09 -24.45
C ASN A 180 54.89 9.03 -22.91
N PRO A 181 53.82 9.52 -22.25
CA PRO A 181 53.80 9.59 -20.80
C PRO A 181 53.74 8.17 -20.23
N LYS A 182 54.76 7.79 -19.45
CA LYS A 182 54.72 6.56 -18.65
C LYS A 182 53.97 6.81 -17.35
N ILE A 183 52.93 6.02 -17.11
CA ILE A 183 52.21 5.97 -15.84
C ILE A 183 52.77 4.79 -15.06
N ASP A 184 53.40 5.05 -13.92
CA ASP A 184 53.77 3.99 -12.99
C ASP A 184 52.48 3.46 -12.33
N PRO A 185 52.15 2.17 -12.49
CA PRO A 185 50.93 1.62 -11.92
C PRO A 185 51.04 1.64 -10.39
N LYS A 186 50.31 2.56 -9.76
CA LYS A 186 50.11 2.54 -8.32
C LYS A 186 49.17 1.40 -8.00
N ILE A 187 49.72 0.28 -7.53
CA ILE A 187 48.96 -0.89 -7.08
C ILE A 187 47.98 -0.38 -5.99
N PRO A 188 46.65 -0.47 -6.21
CA PRO A 188 45.69 -0.04 -5.21
C PRO A 188 45.84 -0.92 -3.98
N THR A 189 46.14 -0.30 -2.84
CA THR A 189 46.40 -0.97 -1.56
C THR A 189 45.14 -1.52 -0.89
N THR A 190 43.94 -1.28 -1.44
CA THR A 190 42.68 -1.75 -0.85
C THR A 190 41.79 -2.44 -1.88
N THR A 191 41.43 -3.69 -1.59
CA THR A 191 40.39 -4.46 -2.29
C THR A 191 39.01 -4.12 -1.73
N ASP A 192 38.72 -2.84 -1.51
CA ASP A 192 37.42 -2.43 -1.01
C ASP A 192 36.40 -2.54 -2.14
N ASN A 193 35.35 -3.33 -1.89
CA ASN A 193 34.32 -3.58 -2.87
C ASN A 193 33.42 -2.33 -2.98
N LEU A 194 33.65 -1.49 -4.00
CA LEU A 194 32.91 -0.26 -4.28
C LEU A 194 31.38 -0.48 -4.47
N ALA A 195 30.93 -1.71 -4.68
CA ALA A 195 29.51 -2.03 -4.83
C ALA A 195 28.74 -2.14 -3.51
N LYS A 196 29.43 -2.29 -2.36
CA LYS A 196 28.79 -2.39 -1.03
C LYS A 196 27.80 -1.27 -0.71
N PRO A 197 28.10 0.02 -0.92
CA PRO A 197 27.14 1.11 -0.66
C PRO A 197 25.92 1.11 -1.60
N PHE A 198 26.02 0.51 -2.79
CA PHE A 198 24.90 0.41 -3.74
C PHE A 198 24.07 -0.88 -3.59
N SER A 199 24.59 -1.89 -2.89
CA SER A 199 23.89 -3.17 -2.71
C SER A 199 22.84 -3.12 -1.59
N GLN A 200 22.88 -2.10 -0.72
CA GLN A 200 21.84 -1.87 0.28
C GLN A 200 20.65 -1.16 -0.36
N ALA A 201 19.45 -1.71 -0.17
CA ALA A 201 18.23 -1.07 -0.63
C ALA A 201 18.12 0.33 -0.02
N SER A 202 18.09 1.37 -0.86
CA SER A 202 18.04 2.76 -0.39
C SER A 202 16.80 2.98 0.49
N ASP A 203 17.00 3.56 1.68
CA ASP A 203 15.96 3.98 2.63
C ASP A 203 14.94 4.99 2.02
N THR A 204 15.24 5.47 0.81
CA THR A 204 14.43 6.39 0.01
C THR A 204 13.00 5.87 -0.25
N LEU A 205 12.78 4.56 -0.37
CA LEU A 205 11.49 4.00 -0.85
C LEU A 205 10.61 3.36 0.24
N MET A 206 10.67 3.86 1.49
CA MET A 206 9.75 3.40 2.55
C MET A 206 8.44 4.20 2.56
N THR A 207 7.31 3.52 2.39
CA THR A 207 5.95 4.07 2.47
C THR A 207 5.11 3.32 3.49
N GLU A 208 4.02 3.93 3.97
CA GLU A 208 3.10 3.31 4.96
C GLU A 208 2.55 1.97 4.44
N THR A 209 2.12 1.94 3.18
CA THR A 209 1.61 0.71 2.53
C THR A 209 2.66 -0.38 2.50
N LEU A 210 3.92 -0.05 2.19
CA LEU A 210 5.00 -1.02 2.18
C LEU A 210 5.27 -1.57 3.59
N ALA A 211 5.24 -0.71 4.61
CA ALA A 211 5.39 -1.14 6.01
C ALA A 211 4.27 -2.11 6.42
N LYS A 212 3.01 -1.83 6.05
CA LYS A 212 1.86 -2.74 6.28
C LYS A 212 2.05 -4.08 5.56
N VAL A 213 2.56 -4.07 4.33
CA VAL A 213 2.86 -5.30 3.58
C VAL A 213 3.93 -6.14 4.29
N TYR A 214 4.96 -5.52 4.85
CA TYR A 214 5.96 -6.27 5.64
C TYR A 214 5.37 -6.93 6.88
N VAL A 215 4.42 -6.28 7.56
CA VAL A 215 3.68 -6.90 8.69
C VAL A 215 2.87 -8.10 8.21
N GLN A 216 2.14 -7.98 7.10
CA GLN A 216 1.36 -9.08 6.52
C GLN A 216 2.22 -10.29 6.13
N GLN A 217 3.47 -10.04 5.69
CA GLN A 217 4.45 -11.07 5.36
C GLN A 217 5.17 -11.64 6.59
N ASN A 218 4.78 -11.26 7.81
CA ASN A 218 5.47 -11.57 9.07
C ASN A 218 6.94 -11.09 9.12
N ASN A 219 7.33 -10.16 8.25
CA ASN A 219 8.67 -9.57 8.25
C ASN A 219 8.74 -8.35 9.16
N TYR A 220 8.61 -8.59 10.46
CA TYR A 220 8.52 -7.55 11.47
C TYR A 220 9.77 -6.66 11.55
N LYS A 221 10.97 -7.22 11.30
CA LYS A 221 12.23 -6.46 11.34
C LYS A 221 12.24 -5.32 10.31
N LYS A 222 11.85 -5.63 9.08
CA LYS A 222 11.74 -4.64 8.00
C LYS A 222 10.58 -3.68 8.22
N ALA A 223 9.45 -4.16 8.77
CA ALA A 223 8.31 -3.30 9.11
C ALA A 223 8.69 -2.22 10.14
N ILE A 224 9.40 -2.60 11.21
CA ILE A 224 9.88 -1.67 12.24
C ILE A 224 10.86 -0.66 11.63
N GLN A 225 11.80 -1.11 10.80
CA GLN A 225 12.72 -0.20 10.10
C GLN A 225 11.98 0.80 9.21
N ALA A 226 11.01 0.34 8.43
CA ALA A 226 10.18 1.19 7.58
C ALA A 226 9.43 2.24 8.40
N TYR A 227 8.79 1.86 9.51
CA TYR A 227 8.10 2.81 10.39
C TYR A 227 9.05 3.81 11.05
N LYS A 228 10.26 3.38 11.44
CA LYS A 228 11.30 4.31 11.95
C LYS A 228 11.71 5.33 10.90
N ILE A 229 11.91 4.91 9.66
CA ILE A 229 12.23 5.83 8.54
C ILE A 229 11.05 6.78 8.28
N LEU A 230 9.80 6.29 8.36
CA LEU A 230 8.61 7.12 8.20
C LEU A 230 8.43 8.15 9.31
N ILE A 231 8.81 7.84 10.56
CA ILE A 231 8.84 8.82 11.65
C ILE A 231 9.81 9.96 11.33
N LEU A 232 10.99 9.64 10.81
CA LEU A 232 11.99 10.63 10.42
C LEU A 232 11.53 11.50 9.25
N LYS A 233 10.81 10.92 8.29
CA LYS A 233 10.28 11.63 7.11
C LYS A 233 9.03 12.45 7.41
N ASN A 234 8.14 11.98 8.28
CA ASN A 234 6.82 12.57 8.54
C ASN A 234 6.61 12.73 10.06
N PRO A 235 7.29 13.69 10.71
CA PRO A 235 7.26 13.85 12.18
C PRO A 235 5.86 14.15 12.73
N GLU A 236 4.97 14.76 11.96
CA GLU A 236 3.57 15.00 12.34
C GLU A 236 2.80 13.71 12.66
N LYS A 237 3.12 12.62 11.97
CA LYS A 237 2.50 11.29 12.16
C LYS A 237 3.33 10.38 13.08
N SER A 238 4.32 10.92 13.78
CA SER A 238 5.25 10.13 14.62
C SER A 238 4.55 9.30 15.69
N GLY A 239 3.53 9.86 16.35
CA GLY A 239 2.72 9.14 17.34
C GLY A 239 2.03 7.90 16.76
N TYR A 240 1.39 8.06 15.59
CA TYR A 240 0.75 6.94 14.88
C TYR A 240 1.74 5.82 14.58
N PHE A 241 2.92 6.14 14.02
CA PHE A 241 3.92 5.12 13.71
C PHE A 241 4.52 4.46 14.97
N ALA A 242 4.66 5.21 16.07
CA ALA A 242 5.10 4.64 17.34
C ALA A 242 4.11 3.60 17.87
N ASP A 243 2.80 3.86 17.74
CA ASP A 243 1.75 2.90 18.11
C ASP A 243 1.75 1.66 17.21
N GLN A 244 2.00 1.81 15.91
CA GLN A 244 2.17 0.67 14.98
C GLN A 244 3.38 -0.20 15.38
N ILE A 245 4.50 0.42 15.76
CA ILE A 245 5.68 -0.31 16.25
C ILE A 245 5.38 -1.06 17.55
N ARG A 246 4.67 -0.44 18.50
CA ARG A 246 4.24 -1.09 19.74
C ARG A 246 3.35 -2.31 19.46
N ALA A 247 2.40 -2.17 18.55
CA ALA A 247 1.52 -3.26 18.16
C ALA A 247 2.31 -4.42 17.52
N ILE A 248 3.30 -4.13 16.67
CA ILE A 248 4.19 -5.17 16.10
C ILE A 248 4.97 -5.90 17.19
N HIS A 249 5.51 -5.18 18.18
CA HIS A 249 6.21 -5.79 19.30
C HIS A 249 5.30 -6.73 20.11
N LYS A 250 4.06 -6.31 20.41
CA LYS A 250 3.07 -7.19 21.06
C LYS A 250 2.82 -8.48 20.26
N ILE A 251 2.68 -8.40 18.93
CA ILE A 251 2.53 -9.59 18.07
C ILE A 251 3.79 -10.48 18.10
N GLN A 252 4.99 -9.89 18.07
CA GLN A 252 6.24 -10.66 18.15
C GLN A 252 6.39 -11.41 19.47
N GLU A 253 5.93 -10.82 20.57
CA GLU A 253 5.93 -11.45 21.89
C GLU A 253 4.93 -12.60 21.93
N ASN A 254 3.69 -12.37 21.49
CA ASN A 254 2.66 -13.42 21.42
C ASN A 254 3.10 -14.61 20.56
N ASN A 255 3.72 -14.37 19.40
CA ASN A 255 4.20 -15.42 18.50
C ASN A 255 5.42 -16.19 19.03
N LYS A 256 6.12 -15.69 20.07
CA LYS A 256 7.23 -16.41 20.72
C LYS A 256 6.78 -17.29 21.88
N GLN A 257 5.57 -17.05 22.40
CA GLN A 257 4.98 -17.79 23.53
C GLN A 257 4.18 -19.02 23.08
N VAL A 258 4.08 -19.25 21.77
CA VAL A 258 3.47 -20.42 21.12
C VAL A 258 4.59 -21.29 20.55
#